data_AF-A0A646KQA5-F1
#
_entry.id   AF-A0A646KQA5-F1
#
_cell.length_a   1.000
_cell.length_b   1.000
_cell.length_c   1.000
_cell.angle_alpha   90.00
_cell.angle_beta   90.00
_cell.angle_gamma   90.00
#
_symmetry.space_group_name_H-M   'P 1'
#
loop_
_entity.id
_entity.type
_entity.pdbx_description
1 polymer ?
#
loop_
_entity_poly.entity_id
_entity_poly.type
_entity_poly.pdbx_seq_one_letter_code
_entity_poly.pdbx_strand_id
1 'polypeptide(L)'
;MTETAGALLDERSGRWLQLTGTAAVALRLLLSTEEREQAVAGYAGRFAVPREQAGQDLASVERGLADRGLLARSPRRWHSGWGWWR
;
A
#
# COMPACT_ATOMS: atom_id res chain seq x y z
N MET A 1 5.55 -18.82 9.64
CA MET A 1 6.71 -17.98 9.30
C MET A 1 6.34 -16.56 9.66
N THR A 2 7.09 -15.92 10.57
CA THR A 2 6.82 -14.53 10.98
C THR A 2 7.24 -13.60 9.86
N GLU A 3 6.27 -12.89 9.28
CA GLU A 3 6.53 -11.80 8.34
C GLU A 3 7.51 -10.81 9.00
N THR A 4 8.69 -10.63 8.40
CA THR A 4 9.71 -9.72 8.92
C THR A 4 9.13 -8.31 8.97
N ALA A 5 9.09 -7.74 10.18
CA ALA A 5 8.65 -6.36 10.40
C ALA A 5 9.44 -5.40 9.49
N GLY A 6 8.74 -4.50 8.81
CA GLY A 6 9.35 -3.48 7.96
C GLY A 6 9.60 -2.18 8.73
N ALA A 7 10.37 -1.27 8.13
CA ALA A 7 10.48 0.11 8.62
C ALA A 7 10.43 1.08 7.43
N LEU A 8 9.83 2.25 7.65
CA LEU A 8 9.90 3.39 6.74
C LEU A 8 10.73 4.48 7.39
N LEU A 9 11.62 5.09 6.61
CA LEU A 9 12.36 6.28 6.99
C LEU A 9 11.80 7.47 6.20
N ASP A 10 11.35 8.50 6.90
CA ASP A 10 11.15 9.82 6.32
C ASP A 10 12.49 10.56 6.31
N GLU A 11 13.13 10.60 5.15
CA GLU A 11 14.44 11.22 4.96
C GLU A 11 14.43 12.74 5.24
N ARG A 12 13.27 13.40 5.15
CA ARG A 12 13.17 14.85 5.41
C ARG A 12 13.24 15.18 6.88
N SER A 13 12.58 14.38 7.71
CA SER A 13 12.49 14.61 9.15
C SER A 13 13.43 13.72 9.97
N GLY A 14 14.05 12.71 9.34
CA GLY A 14 14.85 11.68 10.01
C GLY A 14 14.03 10.72 10.87
N ARG A 15 12.69 10.80 10.80
CA ARG A 15 11.79 9.95 11.60
C ARG A 15 11.61 8.59 10.96
N TRP A 16 11.58 7.56 11.78
CA TRP A 16 11.31 6.19 11.34
C TRP A 16 9.95 5.72 11.87
N LEU A 17 9.28 4.88 11.08
CA LEU A 17 8.05 4.20 11.45
C LEU A 17 8.24 2.70 11.33
N GLN A 18 7.98 1.98 12.41
CA GLN A 18 7.92 0.52 12.37
C GLN A 18 6.60 0.06 11.73
N LEU A 19 6.70 -0.90 10.82
CA LEU A 19 5.56 -1.59 10.25
C LEU A 19 5.46 -2.99 10.83
N THR A 20 4.25 -3.42 11.16
CA THR A 20 3.99 -4.85 11.36
C THR A 20 4.29 -5.60 10.07
N GLY A 21 4.54 -6.90 10.15
CA GLY A 21 4.78 -7.71 8.96
C GLY A 21 3.61 -7.65 7.96
N THR A 22 2.37 -7.66 8.46
CA THR A 22 1.17 -7.50 7.62
C THR A 22 1.08 -6.11 6.97
N ALA A 23 1.41 -5.04 7.70
CA ALA A 23 1.45 -3.69 7.14
C ALA A 23 2.56 -3.52 6.08
N ALA A 24 3.72 -4.17 6.28
CA ALA A 24 4.79 -4.18 5.30
C ALA A 24 4.38 -4.89 4.00
N VAL A 25 3.67 -6.00 4.10
CA VAL A 25 3.09 -6.70 2.94
C VAL A 25 2.02 -5.86 2.25
N ALA A 26 1.08 -5.29 3.02
CA ALA A 26 0.05 -4.39 2.50
C ALA A 26 0.67 -3.25 1.69
N LEU A 27 1.67 -2.59 2.24
CA LEU A 27 2.36 -1.49 1.57
C LEU A 27 3.07 -1.95 0.29
N ARG A 28 3.78 -3.09 0.34
CA ARG A 28 4.43 -3.65 -0.87
C ARG A 28 3.42 -3.90 -1.98
N LEU A 29 2.28 -4.51 -1.66
CA LEU A 29 1.21 -4.76 -2.64
C LEU A 29 0.68 -3.45 -3.24
N LEU A 30 0.38 -2.45 -2.41
CA LEU A 30 -0.10 -1.13 -2.86
C LEU A 30 0.90 -0.37 -3.75
N LEU A 31 2.20 -0.65 -3.59
CA LEU A 31 3.27 -0.09 -4.41
C LEU A 31 3.55 -0.89 -5.68
N SER A 32 3.33 -2.21 -5.66
CA SER A 32 3.61 -3.11 -6.78
C SER A 32 2.46 -3.24 -7.78
N THR A 33 1.25 -2.79 -7.43
CA THR A 33 0.06 -2.87 -8.30
C THR A 33 -0.42 -1.49 -8.71
N GLU A 34 -0.88 -1.37 -9.96
CA GLU A 34 -1.48 -0.13 -10.46
C GLU A 34 -2.90 0.09 -9.93
N GLU A 35 -3.68 -0.99 -9.81
CA GLU A 35 -5.07 -0.96 -9.35
C GLU A 35 -5.20 -1.48 -7.92
N ARG A 36 -6.05 -0.83 -7.12
CA ARG A 36 -6.30 -1.20 -5.73
C ARG A 36 -6.87 -2.61 -5.61
N GLU A 37 -7.75 -2.98 -6.53
CA GLU A 37 -8.44 -4.26 -6.57
C GLU A 37 -7.49 -5.45 -6.71
N GLN A 38 -6.34 -5.23 -7.36
CA GLN A 38 -5.27 -6.22 -7.49
C GLN A 38 -4.52 -6.39 -6.17
N ALA A 39 -4.20 -5.28 -5.48
CA ALA A 39 -3.62 -5.34 -4.14
C ALA A 39 -4.56 -6.04 -3.14
N VAL A 40 -5.86 -5.76 -3.19
CA VAL A 40 -6.88 -6.43 -2.36
C VAL A 40 -6.91 -7.93 -2.64
N ALA A 41 -6.90 -8.34 -3.92
CA ALA A 41 -6.87 -9.74 -4.30
C ALA A 41 -5.61 -10.46 -3.78
N GLY A 42 -4.44 -9.82 -3.97
CA GLY A 42 -3.16 -10.37 -3.53
C GLY A 42 -3.07 -10.50 -2.01
N TYR A 43 -3.57 -9.51 -1.26
CA TYR A 43 -3.59 -9.55 0.21
C TYR A 43 -4.55 -10.63 0.72
N ALA A 44 -5.77 -10.69 0.16
CA ALA A 44 -6.76 -11.71 0.50
C ALA A 44 -6.22 -13.13 0.25
N GLY A 45 -5.61 -13.36 -0.91
CA GLY A 45 -5.00 -14.65 -1.25
C GLY A 45 -3.82 -15.01 -0.34
N ARG A 46 -2.98 -14.05 0.03
CA ARG A 46 -1.81 -14.29 0.87
C ARG A 46 -2.16 -14.64 2.31
N PHE A 47 -3.15 -13.96 2.88
CA PHE A 47 -3.54 -14.16 4.29
C PHE A 47 -4.77 -15.06 4.45
N ALA A 48 -5.32 -15.58 3.35
CA ALA A 48 -6.54 -16.38 3.33
C ALA A 48 -7.71 -15.69 4.07
N VAL A 49 -7.86 -14.39 3.86
CA VAL A 49 -8.94 -13.57 4.45
C VAL A 49 -9.97 -13.17 3.39
N PRO A 50 -11.22 -12.88 3.77
CA PRO A 50 -12.22 -12.35 2.85
C PRO A 50 -11.75 -11.06 2.17
N ARG A 51 -12.17 -10.87 0.91
CA ARG A 51 -11.80 -9.69 0.10
C ARG A 51 -12.18 -8.37 0.78
N GLU A 52 -13.31 -8.35 1.47
CA GLU A 52 -13.77 -7.19 2.23
C GLU A 52 -12.80 -6.84 3.37
N GLN A 53 -12.42 -7.83 4.18
CA GLN A 53 -11.44 -7.65 5.25
C GLN A 53 -10.09 -7.16 4.68
N ALA A 54 -9.61 -7.76 3.60
CA ALA A 54 -8.40 -7.32 2.92
C ALA A 54 -8.48 -5.85 2.49
N GLY A 55 -9.62 -5.41 1.95
CA GLY A 55 -9.85 -4.02 1.58
C GLY A 55 -9.81 -3.06 2.78
N GLN A 56 -10.39 -3.47 3.90
CA GLN A 56 -10.38 -2.70 5.15
C GLN A 56 -8.96 -2.60 5.74
N ASP A 57 -8.21 -3.70 5.75
CA ASP A 57 -6.82 -3.73 6.22
C ASP A 57 -5.93 -2.79 5.40
N LEU A 58 -6.01 -2.88 4.06
CA LEU A 58 -5.26 -1.99 3.17
C LEU A 58 -5.64 -0.52 3.39
N ALA A 59 -6.94 -0.21 3.53
CA ALA A 59 -7.41 1.14 3.83
C ALA A 59 -6.89 1.66 5.18
N SER A 60 -6.80 0.78 6.18
CA SER A 60 -6.26 1.14 7.50
C SER A 60 -4.78 1.49 7.43
N VAL A 61 -3.99 0.76 6.63
CA VAL A 61 -2.57 1.06 6.42
C VAL A 61 -2.41 2.41 5.71
N GLU A 62 -3.13 2.66 4.64
CA GLU A 62 -3.08 3.95 3.93
C GLU A 62 -3.48 5.11 4.84
N ARG A 63 -4.56 4.96 5.61
CA ARG A 63 -4.98 5.98 6.58
C ARG A 63 -3.88 6.25 7.61
N GLY A 64 -3.28 5.20 8.16
CA GLY A 64 -2.18 5.33 9.12
C GLY A 64 -0.94 6.05 8.55
N LEU A 65 -0.65 5.87 7.26
CA LEU A 65 0.41 6.59 6.55
C LEU A 65 0.01 8.05 6.24
N ALA A 66 -1.25 8.27 5.84
CA ALA A 66 -1.79 9.60 5.56
C ALA A 66 -1.77 10.48 6.82
N ASP A 67 -2.22 9.95 7.96
CA ASP A 67 -2.25 10.65 9.25
C ASP A 67 -0.85 11.07 9.72
N ARG A 68 0.19 10.37 9.25
CA ARG A 68 1.60 10.66 9.52
C ARG A 68 2.25 11.56 8.47
N GLY A 69 1.49 12.00 7.46
CA GLY A 69 2.00 12.84 6.37
C GLY A 69 2.96 12.12 5.42
N LEU A 70 2.99 10.77 5.46
CA LEU A 70 3.91 9.95 4.66
C LEU A 70 3.37 9.63 3.27
N LEU A 71 2.10 9.89 3.01
CA LEU A 71 1.56 9.84 1.66
C LEU A 71 1.71 11.21 1.01
N ALA A 72 2.38 11.25 -0.14
CA ALA A 72 2.41 12.44 -0.96
C ALA A 72 0.96 12.83 -1.34
N ARG A 73 0.56 14.06 -1.02
CA ARG A 73 -0.66 14.66 -1.59
C ARG A 73 -0.40 14.95 -3.06
N SER A 74 -0.72 14.02 -3.95
CA SER A 74 -0.95 14.31 -5.35
C SER A 74 -1.78 13.22 -6.03
N PRO A 75 -2.64 13.61 -6.99
CA PRO A 75 -3.60 12.70 -7.60
C PRO A 75 -2.80 11.64 -8.34
N ARG A 76 -3.02 10.36 -8.02
CA ARG A 76 -2.72 9.31 -9.00
C ARG A 76 -3.58 9.66 -10.21
N ARG A 77 -3.00 10.32 -11.22
CA ARG A 77 -3.62 10.48 -12.54
C ARG A 77 -3.62 9.09 -13.14
N TRP A 78 -4.78 8.45 -13.13
CA TRP A 78 -5.05 7.27 -13.92
C TRP A 78 -4.95 7.71 -15.37
N HIS A 79 -3.78 7.55 -15.99
CA HIS A 79 -3.63 7.77 -17.42
C HIS A 79 -4.27 6.60 -18.15
N SER A 80 -5.60 6.63 -18.25
CA SER A 80 -6.32 5.97 -19.34
C SER A 80 -5.92 6.67 -20.64
N GLY A 81 -5.14 6.02 -21.49
CA GLY A 81 -4.85 6.56 -22.81
C GLY A 81 -3.52 6.12 -23.40
N TRP A 82 -3.34 4.81 -23.57
CA TRP A 82 -2.50 4.32 -24.66
C TRP A 82 -3.19 4.70 -25.97
N GLY A 83 -2.67 5.73 -26.64
CA GLY A 83 -3.18 6.16 -27.92
C GLY A 83 -2.34 7.28 -28.51
N TRP A 84 -1.59 6.92 -29.55
CA TRP A 84 -1.08 7.76 -30.63
C TRP A 84 0.39 8.17 -30.51
N TRP A 85 1.24 7.39 -31.20
CA TRP A 85 2.33 7.94 -32.00
C TRP A 85 2.26 7.30 -33.39
N ARG A 86 1.95 8.13 -34.38
CA ARG A 86 2.28 7.97 -35.80
C ARG A 86 2.97 9.25 -36.23
#